data_AF-A0A5K0X2Q6-F1
#
_entry.id   AF-A0A5K0X2Q6-F1
#
_cell.length_a   1.000
_cell.length_b   1.000
_cell.length_c   1.000
_cell.angle_alpha   90.00
_cell.angle_beta   90.00
_cell.angle_gamma   90.00
#
_symmetry.space_group_name_H-M   'P 1'
#
loop_
_entity.id
_entity.type
_entity.pdbx_description
1 polymer ?
#
loop_
_entity_poly.entity_id
_entity_poly.type
_entity_poly.pdbx_seq_one_letter_code
_entity_poly.pdbx_strand_id
1 'polypeptide(L)' 'VVSETLRLDGASMLVREALEDVSANNYVVPKGTSIILAIDGVHKDKDNYISPLAFNPWRWQSLDLK' A
#
# COMPACT_ATOMS: atom_id res chain seq x y z
N VAL A 1 -8.79 -13.94 -6.68
CA VAL A 1 -9.99 -13.08 -6.81
C VAL A 1 -10.10 -12.09 -5.65
N VAL A 2 -10.27 -12.53 -4.40
CA VAL A 2 -10.45 -11.66 -3.22
C VAL A 2 -9.35 -10.58 -3.10
N SER A 3 -8.09 -10.95 -3.30
CA SER A 3 -6.96 -10.02 -3.23
C SER A 3 -7.05 -8.87 -4.23
N GLU A 4 -7.55 -9.13 -5.45
CA GLU A 4 -7.71 -8.07 -6.46
C GLU A 4 -8.89 -7.15 -6.15
N THR A 5 -9.96 -7.69 -5.55
CA THR A 5 -11.07 -6.87 -5.03
C THR A 5 -10.59 -5.94 -3.92
N LEU A 6 -9.85 -6.46 -2.94
CA LEU A 6 -9.30 -5.66 -1.84
C LEU A 6 -8.27 -4.63 -2.32
N ARG A 7 -7.50 -4.92 -3.38
CA ARG A 7 -6.56 -3.96 -3.95
C ARG A 7 -7.27 -2.72 -4.52
N LEU A 8 -8.38 -2.92 -5.22
CA LEU A 8 -9.08 -1.85 -5.94
C LEU A 8 -10.11 -1.08 -5.10
N ASP A 9 -10.78 -1.76 -4.17
CA ASP A 9 -11.93 -1.22 -3.43
C ASP A 9 -11.88 -1.54 -1.92
N GLY A 10 -10.71 -1.96 -1.42
CA GLY A 10 -10.50 -2.22 0.01
C GLY A 10 -10.21 -0.96 0.82
N ALA A 11 -10.06 -1.15 2.14
CA ALA A 11 -9.63 -0.10 3.05
C ALA A 11 -8.30 0.51 2.58
N SER A 12 -8.36 1.80 2.32
CA SER A 12 -7.42 2.51 1.45
C SER A 12 -6.45 3.44 2.18
N MET A 13 -6.57 3.52 3.51
CA MET A 13 -5.82 4.43 4.35
C MET A 13 -5.52 3.80 5.71
N LEU A 14 -4.29 3.96 6.18
CA LEU A 14 -3.90 3.64 7.56
C LEU A 14 -3.35 4.89 8.25
N VAL A 15 -3.69 5.03 9.52
CA VAL A 15 -3.16 6.08 10.38
C VAL A 15 -2.24 5.43 11.41
N ARG A 16 -1.07 6.03 11.62
CA ARG A 16 -0.06 5.59 12.58
C ARG A 16 0.47 6.79 13.34
N GLU A 17 1.03 6.55 14.52
CA GLU A 17 1.76 7.56 15.29
C GLU A 17 3.20 7.09 15.50
N ALA A 18 4.16 8.00 15.30
CA ALA A 18 5.56 7.74 15.60
C ALA A 18 5.76 7.69 17.12
N LEU A 19 6.05 6.52 17.68
CA LEU A 19 6.25 6.35 19.14
C LEU A 19 7.63 6.83 19.62
N GLU A 20 8.55 7.00 18.68
CA GLU A 20 9.90 7.49 18.84
C GLU A 20 10.32 8.23 17.56
N ASP A 21 11.48 8.90 17.60
CA ASP A 21 12.03 9.56 16.42
C ASP A 21 12.48 8.50 15.40
N VAL A 22 11.86 8.49 14.21
CA VAL A 22 12.14 7.50 13.16
C VAL A 22 12.92 8.17 12.03
N SER A 23 14.12 7.67 11.76
CA SER A 23 14.89 8.08 10.57
C SER A 23 14.36 7.35 9.33
N ALA A 24 13.81 8.08 8.37
CA ALA A 24 13.30 7.56 7.12
C ALA A 24 14.00 8.26 5.93
N ASN A 25 14.82 7.51 5.20
CA ASN A 25 15.66 8.02 4.12
C ASN A 25 16.54 9.19 4.58
N ASN A 26 16.23 10.41 4.12
CA ASN A 26 16.99 11.64 4.39
C ASN A 26 16.29 12.56 5.41
N TYR A 27 15.24 12.08 6.08
CA TYR A 27 14.41 12.85 6.99
C TYR A 27 14.23 12.10 8.31
N VAL A 28 13.97 12.86 9.38
CA VAL A 28 13.60 12.32 10.68
C VAL A 28 12.15 12.68 10.94
N VAL A 29 11.33 11.66 11.23
CA VAL A 29 9.95 11.81 11.68
C VAL A 29 9.96 11.87 13.20
N PRO A 30 9.63 13.01 13.83
CA PRO A 30 9.67 13.13 15.28
C PRO A 30 8.60 12.29 15.97
N LYS A 31 8.89 11.87 17.20
CA LYS A 31 7.94 11.25 18.12
C LYS A 31 6.66 12.09 18.25
N GLY A 32 5.52 11.43 18.25
CA GLY A 32 4.18 12.02 18.33
C GLY A 32 3.61 12.46 16.97
N THR A 33 4.37 12.32 15.88
CA THR A 33 3.87 12.66 14.54
C THR A 33 2.83 11.65 14.08
N SER A 34 1.64 12.12 13.67
CA SER A 34 0.66 11.29 12.97
C SER A 34 1.04 11.11 11.50
N ILE A 35 1.15 9.85 11.07
CA ILE A 35 1.51 9.44 9.71
C ILE A 35 0.27 8.85 9.06
N ILE A 36 -0.11 9.38 7.90
CA ILE A 36 -1.17 8.83 7.07
C ILE A 36 -0.54 8.10 5.89
N LEU A 37 -0.83 6.81 5.76
CA LEU A 37 -0.40 5.98 4.66
C LEU A 37 -1.55 5.86 3.64
N ALA A 38 -1.37 6.47 2.48
CA ALA A 38 -2.32 6.41 1.36
C ALA A 38 -2.11 5.11 0.56
N ILE A 39 -2.63 4.00 1.09
CA ILE A 39 -2.47 2.65 0.52
C ILE A 39 -3.09 2.58 -0.89
N ASP A 40 -4.21 3.26 -1.11
CA ASP A 40 -4.87 3.28 -2.42
C ASP A 40 -3.96 3.77 -3.54
N GLY A 41 -3.15 4.79 -3.25
CA GLY A 41 -2.18 5.32 -4.21
C GLY A 41 -1.16 4.28 -4.63
N VAL A 42 -0.62 3.52 -3.67
CA VAL A 42 0.33 2.44 -3.93
C VAL A 42 -0.32 1.31 -4.72
N HIS A 43 -1.55 0.94 -4.34
CA HIS A 43 -2.33 -0.09 -5.02
C HIS A 43 -2.68 0.26 -6.47
N LYS A 44 -2.88 1.54 -6.78
CA LYS A 44 -3.22 2.03 -8.13
C LYS A 44 -2.03 2.62 -8.89
N ASP A 45 -0.83 2.44 -8.37
CA ASP A 45 0.40 2.90 -9.02
C ASP A 45 0.77 1.99 -10.20
N LYS A 46 1.05 2.61 -11.35
CA LYS A 46 1.49 1.93 -12.58
C LYS A 46 2.90 1.35 -12.43
N ASP A 47 3.72 1.90 -11.53
CA ASP A 47 5.08 1.43 -11.29
C ASP A 47 5.07 0.10 -10.51
N ASN A 48 3.99 -0.16 -9.75
CA ASN A 48 3.77 -1.42 -9.02
C ASN A 48 2.91 -2.43 -9.78
N TYR A 49 1.94 -1.96 -10.58
CA TYR A 49 0.96 -2.82 -11.24
C TYR A 49 0.74 -2.46 -12.71
N ILE A 50 0.90 -3.46 -13.59
CA ILE A 50 0.46 -3.34 -15.00
C ILE A 50 -1.06 -3.14 -15.03
N SER A 51 -1.50 -2.13 -15.76
CA SER A 51 -2.91 -1.70 -15.87
C SER A 51 -3.56 -1.61 -14.47
N PRO A 52 -3.11 -0.67 -13.62
CA PRO A 52 -3.40 -0.69 -12.19
C PRO A 52 -4.88 -0.50 -11.86
N LEU A 53 -5.65 0.15 -12.73
CA LEU A 53 -7.08 0.36 -12.56
C LEU A 53 -7.94 -0.79 -13.12
N ALA A 54 -7.35 -1.72 -13.88
CA ALA A 54 -8.06 -2.86 -14.43
C ALA A 54 -8.20 -3.97 -13.37
N PHE A 55 -9.41 -4.51 -13.22
CA PHE A 55 -9.65 -5.68 -12.39
C PHE A 55 -9.07 -6.93 -13.08
N ASN A 56 -7.98 -7.46 -12.54
CA ASN A 56 -7.35 -8.70 -13.01
C ASN A 56 -7.17 -9.71 -11.87
N PRO A 57 -8.13 -10.62 -11.63
CA PRO A 57 -8.06 -11.55 -10.51
C PRO A 57 -7.01 -12.66 -10.67
N TRP A 58 -6.41 -12.81 -11.87
CA TRP A 58 -5.31 -13.74 -12.15
C TRP A 58 -3.93 -13.16 -11.82
N ARG A 59 -3.85 -11.87 -11.48
CA ARG A 59 -2.61 -11.15 -11.14
C ARG A 59 -1.75 -11.88 -10.10
N TRP A 60 -2.38 -12.63 -9.20
CA TRP A 60 -1.76 -13.28 -8.05
C TRP A 60 -1.39 -14.76 -8.29
N GLN A 61 -1.72 -15.35 -9.45
CA GLN A 61 -1.55 -16.78 -9.71
C GLN A 61 -0.10 -17.28 -9.63
N SER A 62 0.87 -16.43 -9.92
CA SER A 62 2.29 -16.77 -9.84
C SER A 62 2.83 -16.84 -8.41
N LEU A 63 2.11 -16.25 -7.44
CA LEU A 63 2.50 -16.26 -6.02
C LEU A 63 1.99 -17.51 -5.30
N ASP A 64 0.90 -18.12 -5.78
CA ASP A 64 0.31 -19.35 -5.23
C ASP A 64 1.07 -20.63 -5.64
N LEU A 65 2.10 -20.52 -6.48
CA LEU A 65 2.91 -21.64 -6.98
C LEU A 65 4.22 -21.87 -6.20
N LYS A 66 4.31 -21.36 -4.96
CA LYS A 66 5.46 -21.57 -4.06
C LYS A 66 5.15 -22.53 -2.92
#